data_AF-A0A3D0ESH6-F1
#
_entry.id   AF-A0A3D0ESH6-F1
#
_cell.length_a   1.000
_cell.length_b   1.000
_cell.length_c   1.000
_cell.angle_alpha   90.00
_cell.angle_beta   90.00
_cell.angle_gamma   90.00
#
_symmetry.space_group_name_H-M   'P 1'
#
loop_
_entity.id
_entity.type
_entity.pdbx_description
1 polymer ?
#
loop_
_entity_poly.entity_id
_entity_poly.type
_entity_poly.pdbx_seq_one_letter_code
_entity_poly.pdbx_strand_id
1 'polypeptide(L)'
;SSFVHYPNERWFKPGPEDELPIGILDEYCLPIYNFDGELRGSHLIDTNSGNVQRGICSLPYVRQSDREVVYFPSNLIENLFASNGMSAGNTLAEAQVQCLSEIFER
;
A
#
# COMPACT_ATOMS: atom_id res chain seq x y z
N SER A 1 0.47 18.88 -9.16
CA SER A 1 0.05 18.71 -7.75
C SER A 1 1.23 18.18 -6.94
N SER A 2 1.37 18.56 -5.67
CA SER A 2 2.42 18.03 -4.78
C SER A 2 2.14 16.59 -4.31
N PHE A 3 0.91 16.11 -4.48
CA PHE A 3 0.48 14.74 -4.20
C PHE A 3 -0.50 14.24 -5.26
N VAL A 4 -0.73 12.93 -5.34
CA VAL A 4 -1.71 12.30 -6.24
C VAL A 4 -2.92 11.77 -5.46
N HIS A 5 -2.68 10.96 -4.43
CA HIS A 5 -3.70 10.31 -3.60
C HIS A 5 -3.95 11.11 -2.32
N TYR A 6 -2.91 11.30 -1.50
CA TYR A 6 -3.04 11.96 -0.21
C TYR A 6 -1.82 12.80 0.13
N PRO A 7 -1.94 13.90 0.90
CA PRO A 7 -0.80 14.75 1.28
C PRO A 7 0.32 14.02 2.05
N ASN A 8 0.03 12.90 2.69
CA ASN A 8 0.97 12.08 3.46
C ASN A 8 1.50 10.86 2.68
N GLU A 9 1.21 10.75 1.38
CA GLU A 9 1.82 9.75 0.50
C GLU A 9 3.33 9.94 0.42
N ARG A 10 4.06 8.85 0.17
CA ARG A 10 5.50 8.89 -0.09
C ARG A 10 5.82 8.26 -1.43
N TRP A 11 6.86 8.78 -2.07
CA TRP A 11 7.33 8.33 -3.37
C TRP A 11 8.69 7.68 -3.21
N PHE A 12 8.81 6.45 -3.72
CA PHE A 12 10.03 5.66 -3.63
C PHE A 12 10.55 5.37 -5.03
N LYS A 13 11.86 5.54 -5.22
CA LYS A 13 12.51 5.21 -6.48
C LYS A 13 12.92 3.74 -6.48
N PRO A 14 12.67 2.97 -7.56
CA PRO A 14 13.26 1.65 -7.71
C PRO A 14 14.77 1.68 -7.50
N GLY A 15 15.31 0.59 -6.95
CA GLY A 15 16.74 0.39 -6.81
C GLY A 15 17.43 0.12 -8.16
N PRO A 16 18.74 -0.14 -8.15
CA PRO A 16 19.46 -0.65 -9.30
C PRO A 16 18.77 -1.90 -9.87
N GLU A 17 18.84 -2.13 -11.18
CA GLU A 17 18.23 -3.31 -11.83
C GLU A 17 16.73 -3.52 -11.50
N ASP A 18 16.00 -2.43 -11.26
CA ASP A 18 14.56 -2.44 -10.97
C ASP A 18 14.20 -3.18 -9.67
N GLU A 19 15.13 -3.20 -8.72
CA GLU A 19 14.92 -3.72 -7.37
C GLU A 19 13.83 -2.93 -6.62
N LEU A 20 13.18 -3.61 -5.68
CA LEU A 20 12.24 -2.97 -4.77
C LEU A 20 12.99 -1.99 -3.85
N PRO A 21 12.48 -0.75 -3.68
CA PRO A 21 13.10 0.20 -2.77
C PRO A 21 13.04 -0.27 -1.32
N ILE A 22 14.04 0.14 -0.55
CA ILE A 22 14.00 0.06 0.91
C ILE A 22 12.92 1.04 1.40
N GLY A 23 12.08 0.60 2.33
CA GLY A 23 11.09 1.45 3.01
C GLY A 23 9.65 1.31 2.49
N ILE A 24 9.40 0.44 1.52
CA ILE A 24 8.06 -0.08 1.22
C ILE A 24 7.91 -1.48 1.78
N LEU A 25 6.71 -1.81 2.23
CA LEU A 25 6.38 -3.05 2.94
C LEU A 25 7.27 -3.24 4.20
N ASP A 26 6.88 -4.17 5.06
CA ASP A 26 7.70 -4.59 6.19
C ASP A 26 8.26 -6.01 5.96
N GLU A 27 9.08 -6.48 6.89
CA GLU A 27 9.69 -7.82 6.83
C GLU A 27 8.66 -8.96 6.77
N TYR A 28 7.44 -8.73 7.25
CA TYR A 28 6.36 -9.72 7.21
C TYR A 28 5.63 -9.72 5.87
N CYS A 29 5.32 -8.54 5.33
CA CYS A 29 4.58 -8.38 4.10
C CYS A 29 5.41 -8.67 2.85
N LEU A 30 6.71 -8.31 2.86
CA LEU A 30 7.55 -8.46 1.68
C LEU A 30 7.61 -9.91 1.16
N PRO A 31 7.82 -10.95 1.99
CA PRO A 31 7.79 -12.34 1.52
C PRO A 31 6.42 -12.81 1.02
N ILE A 32 5.33 -12.17 1.44
CA ILE A 32 3.97 -12.53 0.99
C ILE A 32 3.73 -12.03 -0.45
N TYR A 33 4.11 -10.79 -0.74
CA TYR A 33 3.89 -10.18 -2.06
C TYR A 33 5.03 -10.45 -3.05
N ASN A 34 6.22 -10.81 -2.57
CA ASN A 34 7.40 -11.11 -3.37
C ASN A 34 7.96 -12.51 -3.05
N PHE A 35 7.08 -13.52 -3.01
CA PHE A 35 7.44 -14.88 -2.60
C PHE A 35 8.56 -15.49 -3.47
N ASP A 36 8.47 -15.35 -4.79
CA ASP A 36 9.45 -15.92 -5.74
C ASP A 36 10.62 -14.96 -6.06
N GLY A 37 10.65 -13.76 -5.47
CA GLY A 37 11.69 -12.76 -5.74
C GLY A 37 11.60 -12.08 -7.11
N GLU A 38 10.48 -12.27 -7.83
CA GLU A 38 10.27 -11.74 -9.19
C GLU A 38 9.62 -10.35 -9.21
N LEU A 39 9.15 -9.83 -8.07
CA LEU A 39 8.52 -8.51 -8.00
C LEU A 39 9.57 -7.41 -8.22
N ARG A 40 9.32 -6.54 -9.19
CA ARG A 40 10.18 -5.42 -9.55
C ARG A 40 9.52 -4.08 -9.22
N GLY A 41 10.35 -3.04 -9.06
CA GLY A 41 9.87 -1.69 -8.76
C GLY A 41 8.92 -1.15 -9.83
N SER A 42 9.22 -1.41 -11.10
CA SER A 42 8.38 -1.00 -12.23
C SER A 42 6.98 -1.64 -12.26
N HIS A 43 6.81 -2.82 -11.64
CA HIS A 43 5.51 -3.47 -11.51
C HIS A 43 4.56 -2.69 -10.58
N LEU A 44 5.11 -1.85 -9.71
CA LEU A 44 4.39 -1.17 -8.63
C LEU A 44 4.06 0.30 -8.94
N ILE A 45 4.24 0.74 -10.18
CA ILE A 45 3.81 2.09 -10.59
C ILE A 45 2.29 2.14 -10.58
N ASP A 46 1.73 3.14 -9.90
CA ASP A 46 0.28 3.27 -9.77
C ASP A 46 -0.36 3.82 -11.05
N THR A 47 -1.53 3.29 -11.39
CA THR A 47 -2.26 3.64 -12.62
C THR A 47 -2.76 5.07 -12.58
N ASN A 48 -3.18 5.55 -11.40
CA ASN A 48 -3.75 6.87 -11.20
C ASN A 48 -2.74 8.00 -11.48
N SER A 49 -1.46 7.81 -11.13
CA SER A 49 -0.41 8.77 -11.48
C SER A 49 0.23 8.52 -12.85
N GLY A 50 0.42 7.25 -13.23
CA GLY A 50 1.24 6.84 -14.38
C GLY A 50 2.67 7.37 -14.35
N ASN A 51 3.16 7.87 -13.20
CA ASN A 51 4.34 8.71 -13.13
C ASN A 51 5.61 7.91 -12.79
N VAL A 52 6.10 7.17 -13.78
CA VAL A 52 7.34 6.38 -13.70
C VAL A 52 8.54 7.25 -13.24
N GLN A 53 8.58 8.51 -13.70
CA GLN A 53 9.65 9.44 -13.31
C GLN A 53 9.58 9.86 -11.84
N ARG A 54 8.43 9.75 -11.18
CA ARG A 54 8.31 10.05 -9.75
C ARG A 54 8.55 8.81 -8.90
N GLY A 55 8.21 7.63 -9.43
CA GLY A 55 8.48 6.33 -8.83
C GLY A 55 7.21 5.66 -8.31
N ILE A 56 7.37 4.85 -7.27
CA ILE A 56 6.32 4.06 -6.64
C ILE A 56 5.61 4.94 -5.60
N CYS A 57 4.34 5.24 -5.81
CA CYS A 57 3.53 5.92 -4.81
C CYS A 57 3.10 4.91 -3.74
N SER A 58 3.35 5.24 -2.47
CA SER A 58 3.03 4.37 -1.34
C SER A 58 2.28 5.13 -0.24
N LEU A 59 1.27 4.48 0.32
CA LEU A 59 0.37 5.02 1.32
C LEU A 59 0.74 4.52 2.72
N PRO A 60 0.67 5.37 3.76
CA PRO A 60 0.97 4.97 5.12
C PRO A 60 -0.20 4.18 5.74
N TYR A 61 0.06 2.95 6.17
CA TYR A 61 -0.84 2.14 6.99
C TYR A 61 -0.25 1.94 8.39
N VAL A 62 -1.12 1.82 9.40
CA VAL A 62 -0.70 1.57 10.78
C VAL A 62 -0.86 0.09 11.10
N ARG A 63 0.26 -0.59 11.35
CA ARG A 63 0.27 -1.98 11.80
C ARG A 63 -0.26 -2.05 13.23
N GLN A 64 -1.28 -2.87 13.48
CA GLN A 64 -2.00 -2.82 14.77
C GLN A 64 -1.21 -3.45 15.93
N SER A 65 -0.30 -4.38 15.67
CA SER A 65 0.47 -5.08 16.72
C SER A 65 1.42 -4.16 17.49
N ASP A 66 2.02 -3.18 16.82
CA ASP A 66 3.04 -2.29 17.39
C ASP A 66 2.86 -0.81 17.04
N ARG A 67 1.85 -0.46 16.26
CA ARG A 67 1.50 0.91 15.85
C ARG A 67 2.51 1.58 14.91
N GLU A 68 3.43 0.80 14.35
CA GLU A 68 4.38 1.30 13.35
C GLU A 68 3.69 1.64 12.02
N VAL A 69 4.23 2.64 11.33
CA VAL A 69 3.77 3.03 10.00
C VAL A 69 4.50 2.20 8.95
N VAL A 70 3.74 1.48 8.14
CA VAL A 70 4.24 0.70 7.00
C VAL A 70 3.73 1.34 5.71
N TYR A 71 4.62 1.57 4.75
CA TYR A 71 4.26 2.15 3.46
C TYR A 71 3.88 1.04 2.47
N PHE A 72 2.62 1.03 2.05
CA PHE A 72 2.11 0.09 1.05
C PHE A 72 2.02 0.76 -0.31
N PRO A 73 2.63 0.18 -1.38
CA PRO A 73 2.44 0.65 -2.75
C PRO A 73 0.96 0.74 -3.11
N SER A 74 0.50 1.90 -3.60
CA SER A 74 -0.93 2.06 -3.95
C SER A 74 -1.34 1.09 -5.06
N ASN A 75 -0.43 0.75 -5.97
CA ASN A 75 -0.65 -0.30 -6.97
C ASN A 75 -1.07 -1.65 -6.35
N LEU A 76 -0.44 -2.10 -5.26
CA LEU A 76 -0.84 -3.35 -4.60
C LEU A 76 -2.24 -3.23 -3.98
N ILE A 77 -2.54 -2.08 -3.35
CA ILE A 77 -3.85 -1.83 -2.75
C ILE A 77 -4.95 -1.88 -3.82
N GLU A 78 -4.75 -1.15 -4.91
CA GLU A 78 -5.71 -1.04 -6.02
C GLU A 78 -5.96 -2.38 -6.71
N ASN A 79 -4.92 -3.19 -6.95
CA ASN A 79 -5.05 -4.44 -7.69
C ASN A 79 -5.53 -5.63 -6.84
N LEU A 80 -5.12 -5.71 -5.57
CA LEU A 80 -5.37 -6.90 -4.75
C LEU A 80 -6.55 -6.75 -3.79
N PHE A 81 -6.77 -5.55 -3.26
CA PHE A 81 -7.78 -5.33 -2.21
C PHE A 81 -9.03 -4.66 -2.76
N ALA A 82 -8.90 -3.85 -3.80
CA ALA A 82 -9.99 -3.07 -4.40
C ALA A 82 -10.80 -2.34 -3.31
N SER A 83 -12.08 -2.69 -3.14
CA SER A 83 -12.94 -2.09 -2.11
C SER A 83 -13.05 -2.88 -0.81
N ASN A 84 -12.47 -4.07 -0.73
CA ASN A 84 -12.63 -4.94 0.42
C ASN A 84 -11.97 -4.34 1.67
N GLY A 85 -12.71 -4.28 2.78
CA GLY A 85 -12.20 -3.74 4.04
C GLY A 85 -12.21 -2.20 4.08
N MET A 86 -12.95 -1.55 3.19
CA MET A 86 -13.23 -0.11 3.28
C MET A 86 -14.58 0.11 3.97
N SER A 87 -14.61 1.03 4.94
CA SER A 87 -15.85 1.42 5.59
C SER A 87 -15.79 2.89 6.06
N ALA A 88 -16.97 3.49 6.18
CA ALA A 88 -17.20 4.74 6.88
C ALA A 88 -18.28 4.51 7.96
N GLY A 89 -18.25 5.29 9.03
CA GLY A 89 -19.20 5.17 10.13
C GLY A 89 -19.28 6.44 10.95
N ASN A 90 -20.28 6.52 11.85
CA ASN A 90 -20.48 7.70 12.69
C ASN A 90 -19.37 7.88 13.74
N THR A 91 -18.70 6.77 14.10
CA THR A 91 -17.54 6.76 14.99
C THR A 91 -16.41 5.95 14.36
N LEU A 92 -15.18 6.17 14.83
CA LEU A 92 -14.02 5.38 14.39
C LEU A 92 -14.22 3.88 14.67
N ALA A 93 -14.75 3.55 15.84
CA ALA A 93 -15.01 2.15 16.23
C ALA A 93 -16.08 1.51 15.33
N GLU A 94 -17.13 2.26 14.96
CA GLU A 94 -18.17 1.77 14.05
C GLU A 94 -17.59 1.41 12.68
N ALA A 95 -16.79 2.31 12.08
CA ALA A 95 -16.14 2.06 10.80
C ALA A 95 -15.17 0.86 10.87
N GLN A 96 -14.42 0.72 11.97
CA GLN A 96 -13.50 -0.39 12.18
C GLN A 96 -14.21 -1.74 12.33
N VAL A 97 -15.30 -1.79 13.09
CA VAL A 97 -16.09 -3.04 13.22
C VAL A 97 -16.66 -3.46 11.88
N GLN A 98 -17.19 -2.50 11.10
CA GLN A 98 -17.73 -2.79 9.77
C GLN A 98 -16.65 -3.28 8.80
N CYS A 99 -15.50 -2.61 8.71
CA CYS A 99 -14.45 -3.05 7.78
C CYS A 99 -13.88 -4.43 8.15
N LEU A 100 -13.68 -4.70 9.45
CA LEU A 100 -13.21 -6.01 9.90
C LEU A 100 -14.27 -7.09 9.63
N SER A 101 -15.55 -6.76 9.77
CA SER A 101 -16.63 -7.71 9.46
C SER A 101 -16.68 -8.04 7.97
N GLU A 102 -16.50 -7.06 7.08
CA GLU A 102 -16.42 -7.32 5.62
C GLU A 102 -15.24 -8.22 5.26
N ILE A 103 -14.07 -8.00 5.89
CA ILE A 103 -12.89 -8.84 5.68
C ILE A 103 -13.17 -10.30 6.06
N PHE A 104 -13.97 -10.57 7.10
CA PHE A 104 -14.37 -11.93 7.46
C PHE A 104 -15.49 -12.50 6.58
N GLU A 105 -16.30 -11.66 5.94
CA GLU A 105 -17.39 -12.10 5.07
C GLU A 105 -16.90 -12.70 3.74
N ARG A 106 -15.78 -12.19 3.22
CA ARG A 106 -15.21 -12.56 1.91
C ARG A 106 -14.13 -13.63 2.00
#